data_AF-A0A1E4B7X5-F1
#
_entry.id   AF-A0A1E4B7X5-F1
#
_cell.length_a   1.000
_cell.length_b   1.000
_cell.length_c   1.000
_cell.angle_alpha   90.00
_cell.angle_beta   90.00
_cell.angle_gamma   90.00
#
_symmetry.space_group_name_H-M   'P 1'
#
loop_
_entity.id
_entity.type
_entity.pdbx_description
1 polymer ?
#
loop_
_entity_poly.entity_id
_entity_poly.type
_entity_poly.pdbx_seq_one_letter_code
_entity_poly.pdbx_strand_id
1 'polypeptide(L)'
;MMRLSRLLLSLAFAGSALCGSFGASALEAQAPTTDCPAAERSARTDAHPAARVVRDFVRCSTAGTQGLVVLWGRHAALSDATLEVLVDASRWPRARAVTQQLEATLAGRHGARVTHAALAAAVSAFDVAFAPRADQMAALQLGAGLPKQMHAPASAPADRTQKARLAMLVAQLATGHPDATVRVSALAVRQQLALLEPGLTPLAPDAVQLVAKCGRQTELVSTADISLPVRLTVLGTTYDQLVGIGAAMNGTAARALLLVPHGVVVAKLGDREVARLTNRTVPCPPGVIP
;
A
#
# COMPACT_ATOMS: atom_id res chain seq x y z
N MET A 1 31.54 -18.63 79.37
CA MET A 1 30.27 -19.39 79.25
C MET A 1 30.26 -19.98 77.84
N MET A 2 30.54 -21.26 77.56
CA MET A 2 30.13 -22.56 78.12
C MET A 2 28.78 -23.07 77.54
N ARG A 3 28.84 -24.27 76.94
CA ARG A 3 27.76 -25.16 76.42
C ARG A 3 27.12 -24.76 75.08
N LEU A 4 27.12 -25.60 74.03
CA LEU A 4 26.74 -27.02 73.81
C LEU A 4 25.24 -27.27 73.49
N SER A 5 25.00 -27.59 72.21
CA SER A 5 24.43 -28.86 71.72
C SER A 5 22.95 -29.22 71.83
N ARG A 6 22.34 -29.43 70.64
CA ARG A 6 21.34 -30.47 70.26
C ARG A 6 19.92 -30.27 70.85
N LEU A 7 18.80 -30.73 70.26
CA LEU A 7 18.49 -31.75 69.22
C LEU A 7 17.56 -31.13 68.12
N LEU A 8 17.56 -31.54 66.83
CA LEU A 8 17.01 -32.77 66.18
C LEU A 8 15.48 -32.94 66.41
N LEU A 9 14.63 -33.39 65.45
CA LEU A 9 14.84 -34.20 64.24
C LEU A 9 13.64 -34.09 63.23
N SER A 10 13.82 -34.63 62.00
CA SER A 10 12.81 -35.21 61.07
C SER A 10 11.89 -34.24 60.28
N LEU A 11 11.48 -34.48 59.02
CA LEU A 11 11.73 -35.47 57.92
C LEU A 11 11.22 -34.77 56.62
N ALA A 12 11.61 -35.03 55.36
CA ALA A 12 12.56 -35.96 54.72
C ALA A 12 13.06 -35.37 53.37
N PHE A 13 13.78 -36.17 52.56
CA PHE A 13 14.15 -35.90 51.16
C PHE A 13 13.30 -36.73 50.18
N ALA A 14 13.00 -36.21 48.98
CA ALA A 14 13.25 -36.84 47.66
C ALA A 14 12.47 -36.14 46.52
N GLY A 15 13.09 -35.94 45.35
CA GLY A 15 12.36 -35.62 44.10
C GLY A 15 12.95 -34.56 43.17
N SER A 16 14.23 -34.67 42.78
CA SER A 16 14.83 -33.79 41.76
C SER A 16 14.34 -34.15 40.35
N ALA A 17 13.85 -33.18 39.57
CA ALA A 17 13.89 -33.22 38.10
C ALA A 17 13.82 -31.80 37.52
N LEU A 18 14.76 -31.46 36.64
CA LEU A 18 14.82 -30.15 35.99
C LEU A 18 13.87 -30.09 34.79
N CYS A 19 13.16 -28.98 34.63
CA CYS A 19 12.87 -28.40 33.31
C CYS A 19 12.75 -26.88 33.47
N GLY A 20 13.50 -26.13 32.65
CA GLY A 20 13.74 -24.71 32.89
C GLY A 20 12.58 -23.81 32.46
N SER A 21 12.48 -22.66 33.13
CA SER A 21 11.98 -21.43 32.52
C SER A 21 12.93 -20.29 32.90
N PHE A 22 13.48 -19.60 31.89
CA PHE A 22 14.20 -18.37 32.14
C PHE A 22 13.19 -17.32 32.61
N GLY A 23 13.51 -16.63 33.70
CA GLY A 23 12.60 -15.68 34.33
C GLY A 23 12.25 -14.53 33.41
N ALA A 24 10.97 -14.43 33.05
CA ALA A 24 10.40 -13.18 32.60
C ALA A 24 10.27 -12.24 33.81
N SER A 25 11.31 -11.45 34.09
CA SER A 25 11.25 -10.40 35.10
C SER A 25 10.24 -9.34 34.68
N ALA A 26 9.08 -9.40 35.35
CA ALA A 26 7.97 -8.46 35.38
C ALA A 26 8.23 -7.10 34.72
N LEU A 27 7.47 -6.81 33.65
CA LEU A 27 7.01 -5.44 33.42
C LEU A 27 6.08 -5.08 34.58
N GLU A 28 6.48 -4.12 35.41
CA GLU A 28 5.58 -3.53 36.40
C GLU A 28 4.53 -2.63 35.73
N ALA A 29 3.28 -2.88 36.13
CA ALA A 29 2.19 -1.91 36.20
C ALA A 29 1.78 -1.12 34.94
N GLN A 30 0.98 -1.76 34.07
CA GLN A 30 -0.30 -1.16 33.63
C GLN A 30 -1.31 -2.27 33.27
N ALA A 31 -2.48 -2.24 33.92
CA ALA A 31 -3.39 -3.39 33.98
C ALA A 31 -4.13 -3.67 32.66
N PRO A 32 -4.36 -4.95 32.30
CA PRO A 32 -5.30 -5.32 31.24
C PRO A 32 -6.74 -5.18 31.76
N THR A 33 -7.32 -3.98 31.64
CA THR A 33 -8.75 -3.71 31.91
C THR A 33 -9.60 -3.74 30.63
N THR A 34 -9.14 -4.44 29.60
CA THR A 34 -9.85 -4.56 28.32
C THR A 34 -10.97 -5.59 28.42
N ASP A 35 -12.17 -5.16 28.84
CA ASP A 35 -13.40 -5.94 28.69
C ASP A 35 -13.74 -6.04 27.18
N CYS A 36 -13.19 -7.07 26.56
CA CYS A 36 -13.30 -7.34 25.14
C CYS A 36 -14.77 -7.48 24.66
N PRO A 37 -15.64 -8.26 25.33
CA PRO A 37 -17.08 -8.28 25.06
C PRO A 37 -17.75 -6.90 25.13
N ALA A 38 -17.42 -6.06 26.10
CA ALA A 38 -18.01 -4.72 26.22
C ALA A 38 -17.50 -3.75 25.14
N ALA A 39 -16.22 -3.81 24.80
CA ALA A 39 -15.63 -3.01 23.71
C ALA A 39 -16.22 -3.41 22.35
N GLU A 40 -16.33 -4.71 22.08
CA GLU A 40 -16.95 -5.25 20.87
C GLU A 40 -18.42 -4.85 20.74
N ARG A 41 -19.21 -5.01 21.81
CA ARG A 41 -20.63 -4.62 21.81
C ARG A 41 -20.76 -3.13 21.51
N SER A 42 -20.04 -2.28 22.25
CA SER A 42 -20.08 -0.83 22.10
C SER A 42 -19.65 -0.37 20.70
N ALA A 43 -18.57 -0.91 20.15
CA ALA A 43 -18.10 -0.58 18.79
C ALA A 43 -19.10 -0.98 17.69
N ARG A 44 -19.84 -2.09 17.88
CA ARG A 44 -20.82 -2.61 16.91
C ARG A 44 -22.19 -1.95 17.01
N THR A 45 -22.60 -1.44 18.18
CA THR A 45 -23.95 -0.86 18.37
C THR A 45 -23.98 0.67 18.34
N ASP A 46 -23.02 1.35 18.96
CA ASP A 46 -22.98 2.82 18.99
C ASP A 46 -22.81 3.38 17.58
N ALA A 47 -23.50 4.47 17.24
CA ALA A 47 -23.32 5.17 15.98
C ALA A 47 -21.97 5.91 15.93
N HIS A 48 -21.53 6.49 17.05
CA HIS A 48 -20.32 7.33 17.13
C HIS A 48 -19.33 6.79 18.19
N PRO A 49 -18.89 5.51 18.09
CA PRO A 49 -18.06 4.89 19.11
C PRO A 49 -16.74 5.63 19.26
N ALA A 50 -16.31 5.87 20.51
CA ALA A 50 -15.05 6.55 20.79
C ALA A 50 -13.85 5.78 20.22
N ALA A 51 -12.84 6.50 19.71
CA ALA A 51 -11.63 5.91 19.12
C ALA A 51 -10.91 4.91 20.04
N ARG A 52 -10.98 5.11 21.37
CA ARG A 52 -10.49 4.13 22.36
C ARG A 52 -11.25 2.81 22.31
N VAL A 53 -12.59 2.85 22.24
CA VAL A 53 -13.45 1.65 22.18
C VAL A 53 -13.15 0.84 20.93
N VAL A 54 -12.97 1.49 19.77
CA VAL A 54 -12.58 0.81 18.52
C VAL A 54 -11.16 0.25 18.60
N ARG A 55 -10.21 0.97 19.20
CA ARG A 55 -8.83 0.47 19.42
C ARG A 55 -8.80 -0.76 20.33
N ASP A 56 -9.57 -0.72 21.42
CA ASP A 56 -9.66 -1.80 22.39
C ASP A 56 -10.36 -3.02 21.77
N PHE A 57 -11.44 -2.81 20.99
CA PHE A 57 -12.07 -3.85 20.19
C PHE A 57 -11.12 -4.53 19.19
N VAL A 58 -10.33 -3.76 18.43
CA VAL A 58 -9.34 -4.30 17.47
C VAL A 58 -8.28 -5.18 18.14
N ARG A 59 -7.91 -4.87 19.40
CA ARG A 59 -6.94 -5.65 20.18
C ARG A 59 -7.49 -7.00 20.67
N CYS A 60 -8.81 -7.16 20.75
CA CYS A 60 -9.52 -8.32 21.31
C CYS A 60 -9.75 -9.45 20.29
N SER A 61 -8.75 -9.76 19.47
CA SER A 61 -8.94 -10.09 18.05
C SER A 61 -9.47 -11.47 17.64
N THR A 62 -10.13 -12.27 18.49
CA THR A 62 -10.65 -13.60 18.06
C THR A 62 -11.73 -13.53 16.96
N ALA A 63 -12.36 -12.37 16.73
CA ALA A 63 -13.27 -12.09 15.62
C ALA A 63 -12.83 -10.93 14.69
N GLY A 64 -11.54 -10.50 14.77
CA GLY A 64 -11.07 -9.18 14.35
C GLY A 64 -11.43 -8.74 12.91
N THR A 65 -11.43 -9.65 11.95
CA THR A 65 -11.78 -9.34 10.55
C THR A 65 -13.23 -8.87 10.38
N GLN A 66 -14.19 -9.61 10.91
CA GLN A 66 -15.61 -9.30 10.73
C GLN A 66 -15.97 -8.00 11.45
N GLY A 67 -15.30 -7.72 12.57
CA GLY A 67 -15.35 -6.43 13.25
C GLY A 67 -14.97 -5.24 12.36
N LEU A 68 -13.84 -5.36 11.66
CA LEU A 68 -13.38 -4.31 10.72
C LEU A 68 -14.35 -4.12 9.56
N VAL A 69 -14.91 -5.19 9.00
CA VAL A 69 -15.92 -5.12 7.92
C VAL A 69 -17.17 -4.38 8.40
N VAL A 70 -17.68 -4.70 9.59
CA VAL A 70 -18.84 -4.03 10.19
C VAL A 70 -18.56 -2.54 10.43
N LEU A 71 -17.39 -2.19 10.97
CA LEU A 71 -17.01 -0.78 11.20
C LEU A 71 -16.85 -0.01 9.88
N TRP A 72 -16.24 -0.60 8.85
CA TRP A 72 -16.20 -0.01 7.51
C TRP A 72 -17.57 0.10 6.83
N GLY A 73 -18.55 -0.71 7.23
CA GLY A 73 -19.94 -0.56 6.79
C GLY A 73 -20.71 0.57 7.49
N ARG A 74 -20.17 1.10 8.59
CA ARG A 74 -20.78 2.18 9.42
C ARG A 74 -19.94 3.46 9.45
N HIS A 75 -18.89 3.50 8.63
CA HIS A 75 -17.91 4.57 8.41
C HIS A 75 -18.48 5.99 8.34
N ALA A 76 -19.68 6.17 7.78
CA ALA A 76 -20.35 7.47 7.69
C ALA A 76 -20.62 8.11 9.07
N ALA A 77 -20.92 7.31 10.10
CA ALA A 77 -21.21 7.78 11.46
C ALA A 77 -19.96 7.85 12.35
N LEU A 78 -18.78 7.43 11.87
CA LEU A 78 -17.56 7.47 12.68
C LEU A 78 -17.00 8.90 12.76
N SER A 79 -16.39 9.25 13.90
CA SER A 79 -15.58 10.46 14.03
C SER A 79 -14.22 10.31 13.33
N ASP A 80 -13.55 11.42 13.03
CA ASP A 80 -12.27 11.46 12.33
C ASP A 80 -11.20 10.62 13.06
N ALA A 81 -11.05 10.83 14.38
CA ALA A 81 -10.15 10.04 15.23
C ALA A 81 -10.50 8.53 15.25
N THR A 82 -11.77 8.17 15.00
CA THR A 82 -12.20 6.77 14.93
C THR A 82 -11.93 6.17 13.54
N LEU A 83 -12.05 6.97 12.48
CA LEU A 83 -11.62 6.60 11.13
C LEU A 83 -10.10 6.38 11.06
N GLU A 84 -9.29 7.22 11.72
CA GLU A 84 -7.84 7.02 11.80
C GLU A 84 -7.48 5.67 12.43
N VAL A 85 -8.09 5.33 13.57
CA VAL A 85 -7.91 4.01 14.21
C VAL A 85 -8.37 2.88 13.29
N LEU A 86 -9.45 3.06 12.53
CA LEU A 86 -9.93 2.07 11.56
C LEU A 86 -8.96 1.89 10.38
N VAL A 87 -8.34 2.96 9.88
CA VAL A 87 -7.29 2.91 8.83
C VAL A 87 -6.05 2.18 9.32
N ASP A 88 -5.55 2.53 10.50
CA ASP A 88 -4.40 1.85 11.11
C ASP A 88 -4.71 0.37 11.37
N ALA A 89 -5.89 0.04 11.89
CA ALA A 89 -6.32 -1.33 12.15
C ALA A 89 -6.47 -2.17 10.87
N SER A 90 -6.88 -1.56 9.75
CA SER A 90 -7.02 -2.23 8.44
C SER A 90 -5.70 -2.74 7.87
N ARG A 91 -4.56 -2.36 8.45
CA ARG A 91 -3.23 -2.88 8.08
C ARG A 91 -2.96 -4.29 8.63
N TRP A 92 -3.65 -4.73 9.69
CA TRP A 92 -3.22 -5.87 10.52
C TRP A 92 -3.97 -7.20 10.27
N PRO A 93 -5.31 -7.26 10.10
CA PRO A 93 -6.01 -8.49 9.71
C PRO A 93 -6.54 -8.38 8.27
N ARG A 94 -5.75 -8.85 7.29
CA ARG A 94 -6.13 -8.87 5.87
C ARG A 94 -6.80 -10.16 5.45
N ALA A 95 -8.01 -10.41 5.93
CA ALA A 95 -8.88 -11.28 5.15
C ALA A 95 -9.41 -10.51 3.94
N ARG A 96 -9.63 -11.26 2.85
CA ARG A 96 -10.29 -10.84 1.61
C ARG A 96 -11.49 -9.91 1.81
N ALA A 97 -12.29 -10.14 2.87
CA ALA A 97 -13.48 -9.37 3.20
C ALA A 97 -13.21 -7.89 3.56
N VAL A 98 -12.11 -7.56 4.26
CA VAL A 98 -11.75 -6.16 4.55
C VAL A 98 -11.38 -5.43 3.26
N THR A 99 -10.59 -6.08 2.41
CA THR A 99 -10.24 -5.55 1.07
C THR A 99 -11.49 -5.37 0.20
N GLN A 100 -12.43 -6.32 0.20
CA GLN A 100 -13.71 -6.19 -0.50
C GLN A 100 -14.57 -5.04 0.03
N GLN A 101 -14.58 -4.81 1.35
CA GLN A 101 -15.30 -3.67 1.93
C GLN A 101 -14.62 -2.33 1.56
N LEU A 102 -13.29 -2.29 1.46
CA LEU A 102 -12.57 -1.12 0.92
C LEU A 102 -12.86 -0.90 -0.58
N GLU A 103 -12.90 -1.97 -1.38
CA GLU A 103 -13.35 -1.91 -2.79
C GLU A 103 -14.76 -1.30 -2.89
N ALA A 104 -15.70 -1.73 -2.05
CA ALA A 104 -17.07 -1.20 -2.01
C ALA A 104 -17.14 0.27 -1.55
N THR A 105 -16.37 0.65 -0.53
CA THR A 105 -16.30 2.03 -0.04
C THR A 105 -15.70 2.97 -1.10
N LEU A 106 -14.66 2.55 -1.83
CA LEU A 106 -14.05 3.35 -2.89
C LEU A 106 -14.91 3.45 -4.16
N ALA A 107 -15.73 2.44 -4.44
CA ALA A 107 -16.73 2.50 -5.52
C ALA A 107 -17.98 3.33 -5.14
N GLY A 108 -18.22 3.55 -3.84
CA GLY A 108 -19.34 4.31 -3.32
C GLY A 108 -19.18 5.83 -3.49
N ARG A 109 -20.30 6.55 -3.56
CA ARG A 109 -20.32 8.02 -3.49
C ARG A 109 -20.32 8.48 -2.04
N HIS A 110 -19.13 8.64 -1.48
CA HIS A 110 -18.92 9.13 -0.11
C HIS A 110 -18.22 10.50 -0.08
N GLY A 111 -18.34 11.22 1.03
CA GLY A 111 -17.64 12.49 1.23
C GLY A 111 -16.13 12.32 1.37
N ALA A 112 -15.37 13.37 1.03
CA ALA A 112 -13.90 13.32 0.90
C ALA A 112 -13.17 12.63 2.07
N ARG A 113 -13.54 12.98 3.31
CA ARG A 113 -13.02 12.35 4.55
C ARG A 113 -13.03 10.82 4.50
N VAL A 114 -14.16 10.24 4.12
CA VAL A 114 -14.34 8.79 4.03
C VAL A 114 -13.48 8.22 2.90
N THR A 115 -13.51 8.85 1.72
CA THR A 115 -12.79 8.37 0.55
C THR A 115 -11.27 8.44 0.76
N HIS A 116 -10.75 9.47 1.44
CA HIS A 116 -9.36 9.56 1.85
C HIS A 116 -8.95 8.48 2.85
N ALA A 117 -9.77 8.21 3.87
CA ALA A 117 -9.52 7.13 4.82
C ALA A 117 -9.48 5.76 4.09
N ALA A 118 -10.45 5.51 3.20
CA ALA A 118 -10.49 4.28 2.41
C ALA A 118 -9.30 4.15 1.47
N LEU A 119 -8.85 5.25 0.83
CA LEU A 119 -7.65 5.28 -0.01
C LEU A 119 -6.39 4.92 0.81
N ALA A 120 -6.20 5.52 1.98
CA ALA A 120 -5.07 5.25 2.86
C ALA A 120 -5.02 3.78 3.32
N ALA A 121 -6.17 3.22 3.70
CA ALA A 121 -6.29 1.81 4.06
C ALA A 121 -6.04 0.87 2.85
N ALA A 122 -6.51 1.25 1.66
CA ALA A 122 -6.36 0.47 0.43
C ALA A 122 -4.92 0.40 -0.09
N VAL A 123 -4.09 1.44 0.09
CA VAL A 123 -2.64 1.37 -0.20
C VAL A 123 -2.02 0.14 0.47
N SER A 124 -2.44 -0.11 1.71
CA SER A 124 -1.87 -1.20 2.50
C SER A 124 -2.05 -2.56 1.79
N ALA A 125 -3.18 -2.80 1.10
CA ALA A 125 -3.44 -4.05 0.39
C ALA A 125 -2.40 -4.37 -0.71
N PHE A 126 -1.71 -3.35 -1.24
CA PHE A 126 -0.59 -3.51 -2.16
C PHE A 126 0.69 -3.85 -1.41
N ASP A 127 1.07 -3.02 -0.43
CA ASP A 127 2.18 -3.26 0.51
C ASP A 127 1.91 -2.58 1.87
N VAL A 128 2.09 -3.31 2.97
CA VAL A 128 1.98 -2.76 4.35
C VAL A 128 3.01 -1.65 4.56
N ALA A 129 4.22 -1.82 4.05
CA ALA A 129 5.35 -0.94 4.32
C ALA A 129 5.15 0.46 3.75
N PHE A 130 4.29 0.64 2.76
CA PHE A 130 3.98 1.93 2.15
C PHE A 130 2.61 2.48 2.53
N ALA A 131 1.90 1.86 3.50
CA ALA A 131 0.59 2.33 3.94
C ALA A 131 0.71 3.68 4.68
N PRO A 132 0.18 4.80 4.13
CA PRO A 132 0.23 6.10 4.77
C PRO A 132 -0.71 6.13 5.98
N ARG A 133 -0.39 7.00 6.93
CA ARG A 133 -1.36 7.53 7.89
C ARG A 133 -2.22 8.63 7.24
N ALA A 134 -3.32 9.00 7.87
CA ALA A 134 -4.26 9.99 7.32
C ALA A 134 -3.62 11.40 7.18
N ASP A 135 -2.82 11.82 8.15
CA ASP A 135 -1.98 13.03 8.10
C ASP A 135 -0.98 13.00 6.93
N GLN A 136 -0.37 11.84 6.68
CA GLN A 136 0.59 11.65 5.60
C GLN A 136 -0.05 11.73 4.21
N MET A 137 -1.35 11.41 4.06
CA MET A 137 -2.08 11.57 2.80
C MET A 137 -2.13 13.03 2.32
N ALA A 138 -2.06 14.01 3.23
CA ALA A 138 -1.95 15.41 2.86
C ALA A 138 -0.56 15.75 2.28
N ALA A 139 0.51 15.18 2.84
CA ALA A 139 1.87 15.37 2.32
C ALA A 139 2.05 14.78 0.90
N LEU A 140 1.33 13.70 0.57
CA LEU A 140 1.30 13.14 -0.79
C LEU A 140 0.77 14.13 -1.85
N GLN A 141 -0.12 15.05 -1.45
CA GLN A 141 -0.65 16.08 -2.35
C GLN A 141 0.44 17.09 -2.78
N LEU A 142 1.55 17.16 -2.02
CA LEU A 142 2.72 18.00 -2.29
C LEU A 142 3.83 17.25 -3.06
N GLY A 143 3.53 16.06 -3.60
CA GLY A 143 4.48 15.25 -4.36
C GLY A 143 5.46 14.43 -3.52
N ALA A 144 5.27 14.35 -2.19
CA ALA A 144 6.01 13.40 -1.37
C ALA A 144 5.70 11.95 -1.78
N GLY A 145 6.72 11.09 -1.81
CA GLY A 145 6.52 9.64 -1.96
C GLY A 145 5.92 9.01 -0.71
N LEU A 146 5.31 7.83 -0.84
CA LEU A 146 4.79 7.12 0.34
C LEU A 146 5.94 6.69 1.26
N PRO A 147 5.90 7.05 2.56
CA PRO A 147 7.01 6.77 3.47
C PRO A 147 7.08 5.27 3.77
N LYS A 148 8.25 4.66 3.51
CA LYS A 148 8.48 3.25 3.83
C LYS A 148 8.66 3.05 5.34
N GLN A 149 7.72 2.34 5.96
CA GLN A 149 7.80 1.94 7.36
C GLN A 149 8.84 0.84 7.54
N MET A 150 9.89 1.09 8.33
CA MET A 150 10.97 0.12 8.58
C MET A 150 10.53 -1.10 9.38
N HIS A 151 9.43 -1.01 10.14
CA HIS A 151 8.91 -2.06 11.01
C HIS A 151 7.45 -2.40 10.66
N ALA A 152 7.21 -2.68 9.37
CA ALA A 152 5.93 -3.21 8.93
C ALA A 152 5.79 -4.69 9.36
N PRO A 153 4.62 -5.11 9.89
CA PRO A 153 4.38 -6.51 10.20
C PRO A 153 4.35 -7.36 8.94
N ALA A 154 4.83 -8.61 9.04
CA ALA A 154 4.62 -9.60 8.00
C ALA A 154 3.11 -9.89 7.86
N SER A 155 2.53 -9.53 6.72
CA SER A 155 1.18 -9.96 6.34
C SER A 155 1.18 -10.39 4.88
N ALA A 156 0.29 -11.32 4.53
CA ALA A 156 0.10 -11.69 3.14
C ALA A 156 -0.43 -10.46 2.35
N PRO A 157 0.19 -10.09 1.21
CA PRO A 157 -0.38 -9.08 0.32
C PRO A 157 -1.71 -9.58 -0.25
N ALA A 158 -2.59 -8.66 -0.64
CA ALA A 158 -3.84 -9.02 -1.30
C ALA A 158 -3.57 -9.76 -2.63
N ASP A 159 -4.50 -10.62 -3.06
CA ASP A 159 -4.32 -11.35 -4.32
C ASP A 159 -4.26 -10.40 -5.53
N ARG A 160 -3.62 -10.86 -6.62
CA ARG A 160 -3.38 -10.05 -7.83
C ARG A 160 -4.68 -9.48 -8.43
N THR A 161 -5.80 -10.19 -8.29
CA THR A 161 -7.12 -9.75 -8.79
C THR A 161 -7.68 -8.63 -7.92
N GLN A 162 -7.57 -8.74 -6.59
CA GLN A 162 -7.96 -7.66 -5.67
C GLN A 162 -7.12 -6.40 -5.88
N LYS A 163 -5.79 -6.56 -5.98
CA LYS A 163 -4.87 -5.45 -6.28
C LYS A 163 -5.26 -4.77 -7.59
N ALA A 164 -5.55 -5.53 -8.65
CA ALA A 164 -5.99 -4.96 -9.94
C ALA A 164 -7.31 -4.18 -9.83
N ARG A 165 -8.32 -4.69 -9.11
CA ARG A 165 -9.59 -3.97 -8.90
C ARG A 165 -9.42 -2.70 -8.08
N LEU A 166 -8.63 -2.74 -7.00
CA LEU A 166 -8.29 -1.54 -6.23
C LEU A 166 -7.53 -0.51 -7.07
N ALA A 167 -6.58 -0.94 -7.90
CA ALA A 167 -5.82 -0.02 -8.75
C ALA A 167 -6.71 0.67 -9.80
N MET A 168 -7.70 -0.05 -10.36
CA MET A 168 -8.74 0.52 -11.22
C MET A 168 -9.60 1.57 -10.49
N LEU A 169 -10.06 1.28 -9.25
CA LEU A 169 -10.84 2.23 -8.45
C LEU A 169 -10.02 3.49 -8.12
N VAL A 170 -8.75 3.35 -7.75
CA VAL A 170 -7.84 4.48 -7.53
C VAL A 170 -7.70 5.34 -8.79
N ALA A 171 -7.54 4.72 -9.97
CA ALA A 171 -7.43 5.45 -11.24
C ALA A 171 -8.74 6.18 -11.62
N GLN A 172 -9.90 5.58 -11.37
CA GLN A 172 -11.21 6.23 -11.54
C GLN A 172 -11.40 7.41 -10.57
N LEU A 173 -10.96 7.28 -9.32
CA LEU A 173 -11.03 8.36 -8.33
C LEU A 173 -10.10 9.52 -8.68
N ALA A 174 -8.88 9.24 -9.17
CA ALA A 174 -7.92 10.26 -9.60
C ALA A 174 -8.46 11.13 -10.76
N THR A 175 -9.24 10.53 -11.66
CA THR A 175 -9.73 11.18 -12.90
C THR A 175 -11.12 11.77 -12.77
N GLY A 176 -12.07 11.09 -12.11
CA GLY A 176 -13.50 11.39 -12.18
C GLY A 176 -14.19 11.78 -10.88
N HIS A 177 -13.51 11.76 -9.73
CA HIS A 177 -14.16 12.12 -8.46
C HIS A 177 -14.52 13.62 -8.42
N PRO A 178 -15.71 14.03 -7.95
CA PRO A 178 -16.12 15.44 -7.96
C PRO A 178 -15.25 16.32 -7.04
N ASP A 179 -14.91 15.82 -5.84
CA ASP A 179 -14.01 16.51 -4.91
C ASP A 179 -12.56 16.50 -5.41
N ALA A 180 -11.96 17.68 -5.52
CA ALA A 180 -10.60 17.87 -6.00
C ALA A 180 -9.52 17.29 -5.06
N THR A 181 -9.74 17.35 -3.74
CA THR A 181 -8.78 16.82 -2.75
C THR A 181 -8.70 15.30 -2.84
N VAL A 182 -9.81 14.64 -3.15
CA VAL A 182 -9.84 13.18 -3.41
C VAL A 182 -9.12 12.86 -4.72
N ARG A 183 -9.34 13.63 -5.80
CA ARG A 183 -8.61 13.43 -7.07
C ARG A 183 -7.10 13.50 -6.86
N VAL A 184 -6.60 14.54 -6.18
CA VAL A 184 -5.15 14.72 -5.92
C VAL A 184 -4.59 13.59 -5.05
N SER A 185 -5.27 13.22 -3.96
CA SER A 185 -4.83 12.11 -3.10
C SER A 185 -4.86 10.75 -3.82
N ALA A 186 -5.86 10.49 -4.66
CA ALA A 186 -5.93 9.28 -5.47
C ALA A 186 -4.85 9.25 -6.57
N LEU A 187 -4.55 10.40 -7.19
CA LEU A 187 -3.46 10.54 -8.15
C LEU A 187 -2.10 10.25 -7.50
N ALA A 188 -1.85 10.77 -6.30
CA ALA A 188 -0.60 10.52 -5.58
C ALA A 188 -0.47 9.04 -5.14
N VAL A 189 -1.57 8.40 -4.72
CA VAL A 189 -1.58 6.94 -4.50
C VAL A 189 -1.26 6.20 -5.80
N ARG A 190 -1.91 6.56 -6.93
CA ARG A 190 -1.66 5.95 -8.25
C ARG A 190 -0.20 6.12 -8.70
N GLN A 191 0.41 7.27 -8.44
CA GLN A 191 1.83 7.53 -8.70
C GLN A 191 2.73 6.56 -7.91
N GLN A 192 2.41 6.26 -6.65
CA GLN A 192 3.15 5.23 -5.92
C GLN A 192 2.86 3.82 -6.44
N LEU A 193 1.62 3.50 -6.80
CA LEU A 193 1.28 2.20 -7.40
C LEU A 193 2.08 1.94 -8.68
N ALA A 194 2.35 2.97 -9.49
CA ALA A 194 3.23 2.86 -10.65
C ALA A 194 4.67 2.43 -10.31
N LEU A 195 5.14 2.72 -9.10
CA LEU A 195 6.47 2.34 -8.60
C LEU A 195 6.49 0.96 -7.94
N LEU A 196 5.45 0.64 -7.15
CA LEU A 196 5.35 -0.61 -6.39
C LEU A 196 4.83 -1.79 -7.22
N GLU A 197 3.79 -1.54 -8.02
CA GLU A 197 3.03 -2.53 -8.78
C GLU A 197 2.82 -2.02 -10.23
N PRO A 198 3.91 -1.74 -10.99
CA PRO A 198 3.82 -1.19 -12.34
C PRO A 198 2.94 -2.02 -13.27
N GLY A 199 3.06 -3.36 -13.19
CA GLY A 199 2.27 -4.29 -14.01
C GLY A 199 0.76 -4.29 -13.75
N LEU A 200 0.32 -3.77 -12.59
CA LEU A 200 -1.10 -3.64 -12.22
C LEU A 200 -1.62 -2.21 -12.32
N THR A 201 -0.76 -1.23 -12.56
CA THR A 201 -1.15 0.18 -12.63
C THR A 201 -1.93 0.46 -13.92
N PRO A 202 -3.19 0.95 -13.83
CA PRO A 202 -3.98 1.25 -15.00
C PRO A 202 -3.43 2.46 -15.75
N LEU A 203 -3.42 2.33 -17.07
CA LEU A 203 -3.12 3.38 -18.03
C LEU A 203 -4.24 3.43 -19.08
N ALA A 204 -4.44 4.60 -19.68
CA ALA A 204 -5.26 4.67 -20.89
C ALA A 204 -4.61 3.83 -22.02
N PRO A 205 -5.39 3.34 -23.00
CA PRO A 205 -4.85 2.80 -24.23
C PRO A 205 -3.86 3.78 -24.88
N ASP A 206 -2.77 3.25 -25.43
CA ASP A 206 -1.73 4.01 -26.15
C ASP A 206 -1.10 5.17 -25.35
N ALA A 207 -1.23 5.15 -24.02
CA ALA A 207 -0.69 6.18 -23.13
C ALA A 207 0.85 6.21 -23.05
N VAL A 208 1.50 5.16 -23.55
CA VAL A 208 2.95 5.07 -23.73
C VAL A 208 3.19 4.68 -25.19
N GLN A 209 4.12 5.36 -25.86
CA GLN A 209 4.46 5.10 -27.26
C GLN A 209 5.97 5.13 -27.46
N LEU A 210 6.44 4.35 -28.42
CA LEU A 210 7.83 4.37 -28.89
C LEU A 210 7.83 4.91 -30.33
N VAL A 211 8.54 6.01 -30.56
CA VAL A 211 8.61 6.67 -31.86
C VAL A 211 10.04 6.56 -32.38
N ALA A 212 10.21 5.94 -33.55
CA ALA A 212 11.52 5.93 -34.23
C ALA A 212 11.98 7.35 -34.55
N LYS A 213 13.28 7.59 -34.41
CA LYS A 213 13.96 8.81 -34.86
C LYS A 213 15.13 8.40 -35.76
N CYS A 214 15.85 9.38 -36.30
CA CYS A 214 17.05 9.15 -37.10
C CYS A 214 18.03 8.18 -36.39
N GLY A 215 18.51 7.18 -37.15
CA GLY A 215 19.58 6.31 -36.69
C GLY A 215 19.23 5.44 -35.48
N ARG A 216 20.11 5.44 -34.48
CA ARG A 216 19.90 4.71 -33.21
C ARG A 216 18.96 5.41 -32.22
N GLN A 217 18.44 6.59 -32.53
CA GLN A 217 17.55 7.31 -31.63
C GLN A 217 16.15 6.69 -31.58
N THR A 218 15.48 6.80 -30.43
CA THR A 218 14.09 6.42 -30.22
C THR A 218 13.52 7.36 -29.15
N GLU A 219 12.33 7.93 -29.40
CA GLU A 219 11.64 8.78 -28.45
C GLU A 219 10.56 7.96 -27.73
N LEU A 220 10.68 7.84 -26.41
CA LEU A 220 9.62 7.35 -25.54
C LEU A 220 8.68 8.52 -25.24
N VAL A 221 7.39 8.36 -25.54
CA VAL A 221 6.35 9.37 -25.32
C VAL A 221 5.35 8.83 -24.29
N SER A 222 4.91 9.67 -23.35
CA SER A 222 3.88 9.33 -22.36
C SER A 222 2.82 10.44 -22.28
N THR A 223 1.54 10.06 -22.40
CA THR A 223 0.40 10.92 -22.09
C THR A 223 -0.18 10.64 -20.69
N ALA A 224 0.44 9.73 -19.93
CA ALA A 224 -0.01 9.40 -18.58
C ALA A 224 0.13 10.60 -17.63
N ASP A 225 -0.87 10.80 -16.78
CA ASP A 225 -0.95 11.77 -15.69
C ASP A 225 -0.03 11.47 -14.50
N ILE A 226 0.78 10.41 -14.60
CA ILE A 226 1.74 9.94 -13.60
C ILE A 226 3.08 9.61 -14.29
N SER A 227 4.17 9.73 -13.55
CA SER A 227 5.50 9.29 -13.99
C SER A 227 5.59 7.76 -13.94
N LEU A 228 6.25 7.16 -14.94
CA LEU A 228 6.28 5.71 -15.17
C LEU A 228 7.71 5.16 -15.21
N PRO A 229 8.01 4.07 -14.46
CA PRO A 229 9.25 3.31 -14.60
C PRO A 229 9.11 2.29 -15.76
N VAL A 230 9.46 2.71 -16.97
CA VAL A 230 9.33 1.90 -18.19
C VAL A 230 10.62 1.11 -18.43
N ARG A 231 10.53 -0.22 -18.51
CA ARG A 231 11.63 -1.09 -18.90
C ARG A 231 11.67 -1.23 -20.43
N LEU A 232 12.78 -0.89 -21.05
CA LEU A 232 13.00 -1.01 -22.49
C LEU A 232 13.90 -2.21 -22.79
N THR A 233 13.38 -3.13 -23.62
CA THR A 233 14.12 -4.30 -24.09
C THR A 233 14.22 -4.29 -25.62
N VAL A 234 15.39 -4.60 -26.18
CA VAL A 234 15.54 -4.84 -27.64
C VAL A 234 15.63 -6.33 -27.91
N LEU A 235 14.65 -6.86 -28.64
CA LEU A 235 14.52 -8.30 -28.87
C LEU A 235 15.72 -8.83 -29.68
N GLY A 236 16.22 -10.01 -29.29
CA GLY A 236 17.42 -10.61 -29.88
C GLY A 236 18.75 -10.01 -29.40
N THR A 237 18.74 -9.15 -28.38
CA THR A 237 19.94 -8.54 -27.79
C THR A 237 19.94 -8.64 -26.27
N THR A 238 21.07 -8.30 -25.64
CA THR A 238 21.19 -8.15 -24.17
C THR A 238 20.73 -6.78 -23.65
N TYR A 239 20.20 -5.89 -24.50
CA TYR A 239 19.76 -4.57 -24.08
C TYR A 239 18.45 -4.65 -23.28
N ASP A 240 18.56 -4.40 -21.99
CA ASP A 240 17.46 -4.19 -21.04
C ASP A 240 17.81 -2.98 -20.16
N GLN A 241 17.01 -1.92 -20.21
CA GLN A 241 17.24 -0.67 -19.48
C GLN A 241 15.95 -0.14 -18.85
N LEU A 242 15.99 0.18 -17.55
CA LEU A 242 14.91 0.91 -16.89
C LEU A 242 15.04 2.42 -17.17
N VAL A 243 13.97 3.03 -17.64
CA VAL A 243 13.88 4.46 -17.99
C VAL A 243 12.68 5.06 -17.29
N GLY A 244 12.90 6.13 -16.53
CA GLY A 244 11.82 6.96 -16.01
C GLY A 244 11.31 7.91 -17.09
N ILE A 245 9.99 7.96 -17.30
CA ILE A 245 9.33 9.03 -18.04
C ILE A 245 8.38 9.79 -17.11
N GLY A 246 8.42 11.12 -17.18
CA GLY A 246 7.60 11.98 -16.32
C GLY A 246 6.10 11.90 -16.65
N ALA A 247 5.29 12.48 -15.76
CA ALA A 247 3.88 12.74 -16.03
C ALA A 247 3.71 13.78 -17.16
N ALA A 248 2.67 13.61 -17.97
CA ALA A 248 2.17 14.64 -18.87
C ALA A 248 1.62 15.82 -18.06
N MET A 249 1.91 17.05 -18.49
CA MET A 249 1.51 18.27 -17.79
C MET A 249 0.77 19.21 -18.73
N ASN A 250 -0.32 19.83 -18.28
CA ASN A 250 -1.06 20.85 -19.04
C ASN A 250 -1.41 20.45 -20.49
N GLY A 251 -1.74 19.17 -20.71
CA GLY A 251 -2.06 18.61 -22.03
C GLY A 251 -0.86 18.30 -22.93
N THR A 252 0.38 18.58 -22.50
CA THR A 252 1.59 18.17 -23.24
C THR A 252 2.09 16.81 -22.76
N ALA A 253 2.32 15.91 -23.71
CA ALA A 253 2.90 14.59 -23.45
C ALA A 253 4.37 14.72 -23.00
N ALA A 254 4.75 13.97 -21.97
CA ALA A 254 6.14 13.80 -21.59
C ALA A 254 6.90 13.03 -22.68
N ARG A 255 8.18 13.36 -22.87
CA ARG A 255 9.04 12.75 -23.88
C ARG A 255 10.45 12.52 -23.35
N ALA A 256 11.06 11.40 -23.72
CA ALA A 256 12.45 11.09 -23.45
C ALA A 256 13.12 10.58 -24.73
N LEU A 257 14.19 11.25 -25.17
CA LEU A 257 15.00 10.80 -26.31
C LEU A 257 16.08 9.83 -25.83
N LEU A 258 16.16 8.66 -26.45
CA LEU A 258 16.96 7.53 -25.99
C LEU A 258 17.81 6.95 -27.13
N LEU A 259 19.00 6.47 -26.80
CA LEU A 259 19.89 5.78 -27.74
C LEU A 259 19.77 4.27 -27.57
N VAL A 260 19.06 3.64 -28.50
CA VAL A 260 18.64 2.24 -28.39
C VAL A 260 19.23 1.43 -29.56
N PRO A 261 19.90 0.28 -29.32
CA PRO A 261 20.42 -0.59 -30.38
C PRO A 261 19.36 -0.93 -31.45
N HIS A 262 19.78 -1.16 -32.70
CA HIS A 262 18.87 -1.57 -33.76
C HIS A 262 18.17 -2.90 -33.42
N GLY A 263 16.93 -3.05 -33.90
CA GLY A 263 16.06 -4.18 -33.60
C GLY A 263 14.67 -3.73 -33.15
N VAL A 264 13.82 -4.71 -32.84
CA VAL A 264 12.47 -4.46 -32.30
C VAL A 264 12.59 -4.02 -30.85
N VAL A 265 12.17 -2.79 -30.57
CA VAL A 265 12.16 -2.22 -29.21
C VAL A 265 10.80 -2.49 -28.57
N VAL A 266 10.80 -2.96 -27.34
CA VAL A 266 9.59 -3.21 -26.54
C VAL A 266 9.69 -2.44 -25.24
N ALA A 267 8.67 -1.64 -24.95
CA ALA A 267 8.48 -0.97 -23.67
C ALA A 267 7.54 -1.79 -22.78
N LYS A 268 7.96 -2.02 -21.54
CA LYS A 268 7.19 -2.76 -20.53
C LYS A 268 7.01 -1.95 -19.26
N LEU A 269 5.86 -2.10 -18.62
CA LEU A 269 5.58 -1.58 -17.29
C LEU A 269 5.39 -2.79 -16.37
N GLY A 270 6.42 -3.10 -15.56
CA GLY A 270 6.57 -4.44 -14.99
C GLY A 270 6.74 -5.48 -16.11
N ASP A 271 5.97 -6.57 -16.04
CA ASP A 271 5.97 -7.61 -17.09
C ASP A 271 5.07 -7.28 -18.29
N ARG A 272 4.19 -6.27 -18.17
CA ARG A 272 3.18 -5.92 -19.18
C ARG A 272 3.82 -5.08 -20.29
N GLU A 273 3.75 -5.55 -21.52
CA GLU A 273 4.06 -4.73 -22.70
C GLU A 273 3.07 -3.56 -22.82
N VAL A 274 3.60 -2.35 -23.02
CA VAL A 274 2.81 -1.12 -23.15
C VAL A 274 3.06 -0.38 -24.47
N ALA A 275 4.19 -0.61 -25.14
CA ALA A 275 4.44 -0.15 -26.50
C ALA A 275 5.47 -1.03 -27.21
N ARG A 276 5.42 -1.07 -28.54
CA ARG A 276 6.36 -1.80 -29.39
C ARG A 276 6.70 -1.00 -30.64
N LEU A 277 7.99 -0.97 -30.97
CA LEU A 277 8.52 -0.34 -32.17
C LEU A 277 9.21 -1.39 -33.03
N THR A 278 8.54 -1.83 -34.09
CA THR A 278 9.06 -2.79 -35.07
C THR A 278 9.77 -2.11 -36.23
N ASN A 279 9.25 -0.98 -36.72
CA ASN A 279 9.83 -0.24 -37.83
C ASN A 279 10.65 0.96 -37.34
N ARG A 280 11.89 1.08 -37.81
CA ARG A 280 12.85 2.12 -37.41
C ARG A 280 13.52 2.85 -38.58
N THR A 281 13.04 2.68 -39.80
CA THR A 281 13.57 3.39 -40.97
C THR A 281 13.06 4.83 -41.03
N VAL A 282 13.69 5.71 -40.25
CA VAL A 282 13.52 7.17 -40.34
C VAL A 282 14.77 7.77 -40.95
N PRO A 283 14.70 8.44 -42.12
CA PRO A 283 15.87 9.04 -42.74
C PRO A 283 16.42 10.17 -41.88
N CYS A 284 17.75 10.25 -41.81
CA CYS A 284 18.45 11.30 -41.10
C CYS A 284 18.50 12.59 -41.92
N PRO A 285 18.41 13.78 -41.29
CA PRO A 285 18.68 15.05 -41.97
C PRO A 285 20.11 15.08 -42.53
N PRO A 286 20.37 15.86 -43.61
CA PRO A 286 21.72 16.04 -44.14
C PRO A 286 22.70 16.48 -43.05
N GLY A 287 23.84 15.78 -42.95
CA GLY A 287 24.89 16.07 -41.96
C GLY A 287 24.71 15.43 -40.58
N VAL A 288 23.61 14.69 -40.32
CA VAL A 288 23.43 13.93 -39.07
C VAL A 288 23.91 12.49 -39.27
N ILE A 289 24.80 12.02 -38.39
CA ILE A 289 25.30 10.64 -38.39
C ILE A 289 24.21 9.71 -37.79
N PRO A 290 23.82 8.62 -38.47
CA PRO A 290 22.85 7.62 -37.97
C PRO A 290 23.38 6.72 -36.82
#